data_AF-A0A9X3D8I7-F1
#
_entry.id   AF-A0A9X3D8I7-F1
#
_cell.length_a   1.000
_cell.length_b   1.000
_cell.length_c   1.000
_cell.angle_alpha   90.00
_cell.angle_beta   90.00
_cell.angle_gamma   90.00
#
_symmetry.space_group_name_H-M   'P 1'
#
loop_
_entity.id
_entity.type
_entity.pdbx_description
1 polymer ?
#
loop_
_entity_poly.entity_id
_entity_poly.type
_entity_poly.pdbx_seq_one_letter_code
_entity_poly.pdbx_strand_id
1 'polypeptide(L)'
;MSSVLSSPSPWPQLPRDYLGGVDAAYPDEDPTNDLLLGMAELDRGRAYLAYAEYRSVAALYDRLVAAREDTDGFVVDGFADAAARISKLRGTSRGAAETLLNDAVALRDRLPEVSECLRDGVIGPWHAQKAVSRTDLLAESSAAPAVDADIRGDPAHQARSVEQSQVPRHADFDKLYPSDRIVFRHDPDAVRERRQQALDDRRMWTHPREDGT
;
A
#
# COMPACT_ATOMS: atom_id res chain seq x y z
N MET A 1 12.24 -14.30 -24.30
CA MET A 1 11.39 -14.34 -23.09
C MET A 1 9.98 -14.62 -23.55
N SER A 2 9.41 -15.79 -23.24
CA SER A 2 7.98 -16.04 -23.49
C SER A 2 7.18 -15.03 -22.68
N SER A 3 6.36 -14.21 -23.34
CA SER A 3 5.50 -13.26 -22.65
C SER A 3 4.49 -14.04 -21.82
N VAL A 4 4.38 -13.77 -20.52
CA VAL A 4 3.34 -14.32 -19.65
C VAL A 4 1.94 -14.03 -20.23
N LEU A 5 1.81 -12.95 -21.00
CA LEU A 5 0.57 -12.57 -21.70
C LEU A 5 0.22 -13.48 -22.90
N SER A 6 1.14 -14.34 -23.35
CA SER A 6 0.93 -15.26 -24.47
C SER A 6 0.68 -16.71 -24.03
N SER A 7 0.89 -17.03 -22.75
CA SER A 7 0.63 -18.36 -22.19
C SER A 7 -0.74 -18.37 -21.48
N PRO A 8 -1.46 -19.50 -21.47
CA PRO A 8 -2.74 -19.58 -20.76
C PRO A 8 -2.53 -19.28 -19.27
N SER A 9 -3.44 -18.47 -18.73
CA SER A 9 -3.43 -18.10 -17.32
C SER A 9 -3.66 -19.33 -16.42
N PRO A 10 -2.92 -19.49 -15.32
CA PRO A 10 -3.18 -20.56 -14.35
C PRO A 10 -4.39 -20.26 -13.46
N TRP A 11 -4.89 -19.02 -13.45
CA TRP A 11 -5.99 -18.57 -12.59
C TRP A 11 -7.28 -19.41 -12.71
N PRO A 12 -7.74 -19.82 -13.91
CA PRO A 12 -8.92 -20.69 -14.03
C PRO A 12 -8.72 -22.10 -13.48
N GLN A 13 -7.49 -22.50 -13.15
CA GLN A 13 -7.16 -23.82 -12.58
C GLN A 13 -7.03 -23.78 -11.06
N LEU A 14 -7.24 -22.63 -10.42
CA LEU A 14 -7.19 -22.53 -8.96
C LEU A 14 -8.25 -23.45 -8.32
N PRO A 15 -7.89 -24.17 -7.24
CA PRO A 15 -8.87 -24.96 -6.49
C PRO A 15 -10.03 -24.10 -6.01
N ARG A 16 -11.25 -24.66 -6.03
CA ARG A 16 -12.49 -23.95 -5.66
C ARG A 16 -12.46 -23.40 -4.24
N ASP A 17 -11.72 -24.02 -3.34
CA ASP A 17 -11.55 -23.55 -1.96
C ASP A 17 -11.01 -22.11 -1.89
N TYR A 18 -10.16 -21.70 -2.85
CA TYR A 18 -9.67 -20.32 -2.95
C TYR A 18 -10.68 -19.34 -3.56
N LEU A 19 -11.76 -19.85 -4.13
CA LEU A 19 -12.85 -19.10 -4.75
C LEU A 19 -14.12 -19.12 -3.88
N GLY A 20 -13.99 -19.52 -2.61
CA GLY A 20 -15.11 -19.61 -1.67
C GLY A 20 -15.90 -20.91 -1.73
N GLY A 21 -15.42 -21.93 -2.45
CA GLY A 21 -16.06 -23.25 -2.53
C GLY A 21 -17.32 -23.32 -3.40
N VAL A 22 -17.77 -22.18 -3.92
CA VAL A 22 -19.03 -22.01 -4.66
C VAL A 22 -18.84 -22.24 -6.15
N ASP A 23 -19.81 -22.89 -6.79
CA ASP A 23 -19.89 -22.95 -8.25
C ASP A 23 -20.95 -22.00 -8.81
N ALA A 24 -20.51 -20.86 -9.35
CA ALA A 24 -21.40 -19.89 -9.97
C ALA A 24 -22.17 -20.44 -11.19
N ALA A 25 -21.76 -21.59 -11.76
CA ALA A 25 -22.51 -22.25 -12.82
C ALA A 25 -23.78 -22.96 -12.31
N TYR A 26 -23.87 -23.24 -11.01
CA TYR A 26 -24.99 -23.96 -10.37
C TYR A 26 -25.50 -23.19 -9.13
N PRO A 27 -26.10 -22.00 -9.31
CA PRO A 27 -26.46 -21.10 -8.22
C PRO A 27 -27.51 -21.66 -7.24
N ASP A 28 -28.25 -22.69 -7.64
CA ASP A 28 -29.29 -23.32 -6.83
C ASP A 28 -28.76 -24.44 -5.92
N GLU A 29 -27.51 -24.88 -6.12
CA GLU A 29 -26.90 -25.98 -5.34
C GLU A 29 -26.31 -25.50 -4.00
N ASP A 30 -25.88 -24.25 -3.93
CA ASP A 30 -25.23 -23.67 -2.76
C ASP A 30 -26.18 -22.76 -1.95
N PRO A 31 -26.24 -22.90 -0.61
CA PRO A 31 -26.98 -21.98 0.24
C PRO A 31 -26.52 -20.53 0.06
N THR A 32 -27.45 -19.57 0.12
CA THR A 32 -27.13 -18.13 -0.02
C THR A 32 -26.06 -17.65 0.97
N ASN A 33 -26.02 -18.23 2.18
CA ASN A 33 -25.00 -17.87 3.17
C ASN A 33 -23.59 -18.31 2.72
N ASP A 34 -23.47 -19.43 2.03
CA ASP A 34 -22.19 -19.95 1.53
C ASP A 34 -21.71 -19.10 0.35
N LEU A 35 -22.64 -18.61 -0.49
CA LEU A 35 -22.35 -17.58 -1.50
C LEU A 35 -21.74 -16.32 -0.87
N LEU A 36 -22.30 -15.82 0.23
CA LEU A 36 -21.83 -14.63 0.93
C LEU A 36 -20.48 -14.85 1.64
N LEU A 37 -20.30 -16.01 2.27
CA LEU A 37 -19.02 -16.37 2.91
C LEU A 37 -17.92 -16.57 1.86
N GLY A 38 -18.25 -17.12 0.70
CA GLY A 38 -17.33 -17.25 -0.42
C GLY A 38 -16.81 -15.89 -0.91
N MET A 39 -17.63 -14.83 -0.87
CA MET A 39 -17.16 -13.46 -1.16
C MET A 39 -16.09 -13.00 -0.18
N ALA A 40 -16.18 -13.36 1.11
CA ALA A 40 -15.15 -13.02 2.09
C ALA A 40 -13.82 -13.74 1.82
N GLU A 41 -13.86 -14.99 1.33
CA GLU A 41 -12.63 -15.69 0.91
C GLU A 41 -12.02 -15.10 -0.35
N LEU A 42 -12.84 -14.69 -1.32
CA LEU A 42 -12.37 -13.94 -2.49
C LEU A 42 -11.67 -12.65 -2.08
N ASP A 43 -12.20 -11.97 -1.07
CA ASP A 43 -11.56 -10.77 -0.55
C ASP A 43 -10.21 -11.05 0.11
N ARG A 44 -10.08 -12.12 0.91
CA ARG A 44 -8.76 -12.56 1.41
C ARG A 44 -7.78 -12.85 0.27
N GLY A 45 -8.27 -13.47 -0.80
CA GLY A 45 -7.49 -13.67 -2.03
C GLY A 45 -7.00 -12.35 -2.64
N ARG A 46 -7.88 -11.34 -2.76
CA ARG A 46 -7.50 -9.99 -3.24
C ARG A 46 -6.45 -9.33 -2.34
N ALA A 47 -6.61 -9.46 -1.03
CA ALA A 47 -5.65 -8.94 -0.06
C ALA A 47 -4.27 -9.60 -0.21
N TYR A 48 -4.23 -10.94 -0.29
CA TYR A 48 -2.99 -11.68 -0.51
C TYR A 48 -2.30 -11.31 -1.83
N LEU A 49 -3.06 -11.09 -2.91
CA LEU A 49 -2.48 -10.69 -4.19
C LEU A 49 -1.91 -9.28 -4.17
N ALA A 50 -2.57 -8.36 -3.47
CA ALA A 50 -2.00 -7.04 -3.24
C ALA A 50 -0.71 -7.12 -2.42
N TYR A 51 -0.68 -7.95 -1.37
CA TYR A 51 0.55 -8.23 -0.62
C TYR A 51 1.68 -8.75 -1.53
N ALA A 52 1.40 -9.77 -2.36
CA ALA A 52 2.38 -10.33 -3.29
C ALA A 52 2.88 -9.30 -4.32
N GLU A 53 1.99 -8.40 -4.77
CA GLU A 53 2.35 -7.26 -5.61
C GLU A 53 3.32 -6.33 -4.88
N TYR A 54 2.99 -5.87 -3.68
CA TYR A 54 3.88 -5.00 -2.89
C TYR A 54 5.25 -5.65 -2.67
N ARG A 55 5.31 -6.95 -2.37
CA ARG A 55 6.59 -7.68 -2.23
C ARG A 55 7.40 -7.69 -3.53
N SER A 56 6.74 -7.85 -4.67
CA SER A 56 7.38 -7.85 -5.99
C SER A 56 7.91 -6.46 -6.36
N VAL A 57 7.13 -5.43 -6.05
CA VAL A 57 7.50 -4.03 -6.28
C VAL A 57 8.65 -3.59 -5.36
N ALA A 58 8.66 -4.02 -4.09
CA ALA A 58 9.76 -3.76 -3.18
C ALA A 58 11.07 -4.45 -3.64
N ALA A 59 10.98 -5.69 -4.15
CA ALA A 59 12.14 -6.35 -4.76
C ALA A 59 12.64 -5.65 -6.04
N LEU A 60 11.74 -5.00 -6.79
CA LEU A 60 12.13 -4.15 -7.92
C LEU A 60 12.83 -2.88 -7.45
N TYR A 61 12.34 -2.26 -6.36
CA TYR A 61 12.98 -1.12 -5.71
C TYR A 61 14.42 -1.45 -5.31
N ASP A 62 14.67 -2.58 -4.65
CA ASP A 62 16.02 -2.97 -4.22
C ASP A 62 16.99 -3.07 -5.40
N ARG A 63 16.52 -3.60 -6.53
CA ARG A 63 17.34 -3.81 -7.73
C ARG A 63 17.62 -2.54 -8.51
N LEU A 64 16.65 -1.64 -8.59
CA LEU A 64 16.72 -0.47 -9.46
C LEU A 64 17.05 0.83 -8.73
N VAL A 65 16.77 0.90 -7.44
CA VAL A 65 16.98 2.08 -6.60
C VAL A 65 18.14 1.83 -5.64
N ALA A 66 17.95 0.97 -4.62
CA ALA A 66 18.93 0.78 -3.55
C ALA A 66 20.29 0.29 -4.06
N ALA A 67 20.32 -0.72 -4.94
CA ALA A 67 21.57 -1.25 -5.49
C ALA A 67 22.34 -0.25 -6.39
N ARG A 68 21.72 0.86 -6.80
CA ARG A 68 22.33 1.87 -7.67
C ARG A 68 22.73 3.14 -6.92
N GLU A 69 22.39 3.25 -5.63
CA GLU A 69 22.71 4.40 -4.78
C GLU A 69 24.23 4.58 -4.63
N ASP A 70 24.99 3.49 -4.51
CA ASP A 70 26.47 3.51 -4.40
C ASP A 70 27.20 3.66 -5.75
N THR A 71 26.48 3.66 -6.88
CA THR A 71 27.07 3.74 -8.22
C THR A 71 26.79 5.11 -8.81
N ASP A 72 27.50 6.11 -8.28
CA ASP A 72 27.37 7.57 -8.43
C ASP A 72 27.58 8.14 -9.86
N GLY A 73 27.27 7.36 -10.91
CA GLY A 73 27.51 7.69 -12.31
C GLY A 73 26.36 7.41 -13.29
N PHE A 74 25.17 7.01 -12.83
CA PHE A 74 24.04 6.79 -13.74
C PHE A 74 23.23 8.07 -14.01
N VAL A 75 23.05 8.40 -15.29
CA VAL A 75 22.28 9.55 -15.81
C VAL A 75 20.77 9.46 -15.50
N VAL A 76 20.28 8.32 -15.00
CA VAL A 76 18.84 8.04 -14.80
C VAL A 76 18.59 7.68 -13.35
N ASP A 77 17.73 8.46 -12.68
CA ASP A 77 17.16 8.17 -11.37
C ASP A 77 16.53 6.77 -11.35
N GLY A 78 17.05 5.90 -10.47
CA GLY A 78 16.58 4.52 -10.33
C GLY A 78 15.10 4.43 -9.97
N PHE A 79 14.61 5.38 -9.18
CA PHE A 79 13.20 5.46 -8.79
C PHE A 79 12.32 5.77 -10.00
N ALA A 80 12.70 6.77 -10.79
CA ALA A 80 12.05 7.09 -12.06
C ALA A 80 12.04 5.91 -13.06
N ASP A 81 13.14 5.15 -13.17
CA ASP A 81 13.21 3.96 -14.04
C ASP A 81 12.23 2.87 -13.56
N ALA A 82 12.20 2.58 -12.26
CA ALA A 82 11.28 1.61 -11.67
C ALA A 82 9.81 2.01 -11.92
N ALA A 83 9.45 3.27 -11.64
CA ALA A 83 8.09 3.77 -11.86
C ALA A 83 7.68 3.74 -13.34
N ALA A 84 8.59 4.08 -14.26
CA ALA A 84 8.33 4.02 -15.70
C ALA A 84 8.05 2.58 -16.18
N ARG A 85 8.79 1.60 -15.67
CA ARG A 85 8.59 0.17 -16.00
C ARG A 85 7.24 -0.35 -15.49
N ILE A 86 6.88 -0.01 -14.26
CA ILE A 86 5.58 -0.37 -13.67
C ILE A 86 4.44 0.27 -14.48
N SER A 87 4.52 1.58 -14.74
CA SER A 87 3.53 2.32 -15.54
C SER A 87 3.34 1.70 -16.93
N LYS A 88 4.44 1.36 -17.61
CA LYS A 88 4.39 0.69 -18.92
C LYS A 88 3.77 -0.71 -18.85
N LEU A 89 4.09 -1.49 -17.82
CA LEU A 89 3.52 -2.83 -17.62
C LEU A 89 2.01 -2.77 -17.36
N ARG A 90 1.56 -1.80 -16.56
CA ARG A 90 0.17 -1.70 -16.07
C ARG A 90 -0.74 -0.81 -16.91
N GLY A 91 -0.19 -0.01 -17.82
CA GLY A 91 -0.96 1.01 -18.54
C GLY A 91 -1.50 2.11 -17.61
N THR A 92 -0.83 2.38 -16.49
CA THR A 92 -1.22 3.38 -15.49
C THR A 92 -0.39 4.66 -15.63
N SER A 93 -0.81 5.75 -14.98
CA SER A 93 0.02 6.95 -14.91
C SER A 93 1.30 6.71 -14.13
N ARG A 94 2.32 7.53 -14.39
CA ARG A 94 3.59 7.51 -13.64
C ARG A 94 3.36 7.77 -12.15
N GLY A 95 2.57 8.77 -11.78
CA GLY A 95 2.28 9.07 -10.37
C GLY A 95 1.59 7.92 -9.61
N ALA A 96 0.73 7.15 -10.30
CA ALA A 96 0.14 5.94 -9.70
C ALA A 96 1.20 4.85 -9.46
N ALA A 97 2.16 4.70 -10.38
CA ALA A 97 3.29 3.78 -10.21
C ALA A 97 4.25 4.22 -9.10
N GLU A 98 4.53 5.52 -8.97
CA GLU A 98 5.34 6.07 -7.87
C GLU A 98 4.67 5.86 -6.52
N THR A 99 3.35 6.07 -6.44
CA THR A 99 2.56 5.77 -5.23
C THR A 99 2.67 4.30 -4.85
N LEU A 100 2.49 3.39 -5.82
CA LEU A 100 2.62 1.95 -5.60
C LEU A 100 4.03 1.56 -5.11
N LEU A 101 5.07 2.18 -5.67
CA LEU A 101 6.46 1.95 -5.28
C LEU A 101 6.74 2.42 -3.85
N ASN A 102 6.28 3.61 -3.50
CA ASN A 102 6.40 4.14 -2.13
C ASN A 102 5.60 3.30 -1.12
N ASP A 103 4.37 2.93 -1.46
CA ASP A 103 3.52 2.09 -0.61
C ASP A 103 4.18 0.72 -0.36
N ALA A 104 4.82 0.13 -1.39
CA ALA A 104 5.53 -1.14 -1.28
C ALA A 104 6.72 -1.06 -0.32
N VAL A 105 7.53 0.00 -0.40
CA VAL A 105 8.67 0.23 0.49
C VAL A 105 8.19 0.49 1.91
N ALA A 106 7.17 1.35 2.08
CA ALA A 106 6.60 1.64 3.39
C ALA A 106 6.04 0.40 4.09
N LEU A 107 5.32 -0.47 3.37
CA LEU A 107 4.80 -1.73 3.92
C LEU A 107 5.89 -2.75 4.23
N ARG A 108 7.05 -2.69 3.56
CA ARG A 108 8.17 -3.59 3.84
C ARG A 108 8.98 -3.13 5.05
N ASP A 109 9.31 -1.84 5.11
CA ASP A 109 10.34 -1.32 6.00
C ASP A 109 9.76 -0.66 7.25
N ARG A 110 8.64 0.06 7.10
CA ARG A 110 8.02 0.83 8.19
C ARG A 110 6.82 0.11 8.81
N LEU A 111 6.02 -0.57 8.00
CA LEU A 111 4.77 -1.19 8.40
C LEU A 111 4.69 -2.71 8.12
N PRO A 112 5.69 -3.51 8.54
CA PRO A 112 5.70 -4.95 8.30
C PRO A 112 4.48 -5.66 8.91
N GLU A 113 3.98 -5.26 10.07
CA GLU A 113 2.83 -5.89 10.74
C GLU A 113 1.52 -5.64 9.99
N VAL A 114 1.32 -4.43 9.45
CA VAL A 114 0.21 -4.14 8.53
C VAL A 114 0.33 -4.95 7.25
N SER A 115 1.56 -5.15 6.74
CA SER A 115 1.82 -5.99 5.57
C SER A 115 1.43 -7.45 5.82
N GLU A 116 1.69 -7.98 7.03
CA GLU A 116 1.21 -9.30 7.44
C GLU A 116 -0.32 -9.37 7.55
N CYS A 117 -0.96 -8.32 8.08
CA CYS A 117 -2.43 -8.26 8.10
C CYS A 117 -3.03 -8.29 6.70
N LEU A 118 -2.37 -7.65 5.72
CA LEU A 118 -2.78 -7.69 4.31
C LEU A 118 -2.56 -9.09 3.72
N ARG A 119 -1.42 -9.74 4.02
CA ARG A 119 -1.14 -11.13 3.60
C ARG A 119 -2.22 -12.09 4.08
N ASP A 120 -2.62 -11.96 5.35
CA ASP A 120 -3.55 -12.87 6.01
C ASP A 120 -5.03 -12.52 5.69
N GLY A 121 -5.26 -11.46 4.91
CA GLY A 121 -6.60 -11.01 4.53
C GLY A 121 -7.42 -10.46 5.69
N VAL A 122 -6.75 -10.02 6.76
CA VAL A 122 -7.37 -9.31 7.90
C VAL A 122 -7.78 -7.90 7.48
N ILE A 123 -6.99 -7.27 6.61
CA ILE A 123 -7.29 -5.96 6.03
C ILE A 123 -7.26 -6.02 4.51
N GLY A 124 -8.01 -5.13 3.87
CA GLY A 124 -7.98 -4.98 2.41
C GLY A 124 -6.89 -4.03 1.91
N PRO A 125 -6.60 -4.04 0.59
CA PRO A 125 -5.56 -3.20 -0.01
C PRO A 125 -5.78 -1.71 0.24
N TRP A 126 -7.03 -1.26 0.19
CA TRP A 126 -7.39 0.14 0.51
C TRP A 126 -7.04 0.51 1.95
N HIS A 127 -7.27 -0.41 2.91
CA HIS A 127 -6.94 -0.18 4.31
C HIS A 127 -5.42 -0.10 4.52
N ALA A 128 -4.64 -0.97 3.85
CA ALA A 128 -3.18 -0.92 3.88
C ALA A 128 -2.65 0.41 3.31
N GLN A 129 -3.16 0.85 2.15
CA GLN A 129 -2.79 2.14 1.57
C GLN A 129 -3.15 3.32 2.49
N LYS A 130 -4.31 3.26 3.18
CA LYS A 130 -4.66 4.26 4.20
C LYS A 130 -3.68 4.24 5.37
N ALA A 131 -3.33 3.07 5.89
CA ALA A 131 -2.33 2.96 6.96
C ALA A 131 -0.99 3.60 6.53
N VAL A 132 -0.49 3.31 5.32
CA VAL A 132 0.71 3.96 4.77
C VAL A 132 0.56 5.48 4.73
N SER A 133 -0.47 5.99 4.04
CA SER A 133 -0.64 7.44 3.86
C SER A 133 -0.83 8.21 5.18
N ARG A 134 -1.42 7.61 6.21
CA ARG A 134 -1.66 8.26 7.51
C ARG A 134 -0.46 8.17 8.45
N THR A 135 0.33 7.10 8.34
CA THR A 135 1.59 6.95 9.09
C THR A 135 2.76 7.64 8.41
N ASP A 136 2.53 8.27 7.25
CA ASP A 136 3.59 8.95 6.50
C ASP A 136 4.29 10.07 7.29
N LEU A 137 3.56 10.66 8.23
CA LEU A 137 4.05 11.64 9.19
C LEU A 137 5.16 11.11 10.10
N LEU A 138 5.25 9.80 10.26
CA LEU A 138 6.15 9.13 11.21
C LEU A 138 7.31 8.40 10.50
N ALA A 139 7.58 8.70 9.22
CA ALA A 139 8.60 7.99 8.43
C ALA A 139 9.97 7.86 9.11
N GLU A 140 10.41 8.91 9.79
CA GLU A 140 11.71 8.97 10.49
C GLU A 140 11.57 8.87 12.02
N SER A 141 10.35 8.65 12.52
CA SER A 141 10.08 8.62 13.95
C SER A 141 10.40 7.27 14.56
N SER A 142 11.08 7.27 15.71
CA SER A 142 11.29 6.07 16.52
C SER A 142 9.98 5.41 17.01
N ALA A 143 8.85 6.12 16.95
CA ALA A 143 7.53 5.59 17.28
C ALA A 143 6.91 4.72 16.18
N ALA A 144 7.45 4.72 14.96
CA ALA A 144 6.85 4.02 13.82
C ALA A 144 6.63 2.51 14.06
N PRO A 145 7.58 1.73 14.64
CA PRO A 145 7.35 0.31 14.91
C PRO A 145 6.23 0.07 15.95
N ALA A 146 6.10 0.96 16.95
CA ALA A 146 5.05 0.86 17.95
C ALA A 146 3.67 1.18 17.34
N VAL A 147 3.61 2.15 16.43
CA VAL A 147 2.39 2.48 15.68
C VAL A 147 1.96 1.33 14.78
N ASP A 148 2.89 0.67 14.10
CA ASP A 148 2.59 -0.50 13.26
C ASP A 148 1.99 -1.67 14.08
N ALA A 149 2.61 -1.99 15.23
CA ALA A 149 2.10 -3.00 16.15
C ALA A 149 0.72 -2.64 16.72
N ASP A 150 0.50 -1.37 17.07
CA ASP A 150 -0.81 -0.90 17.54
C ASP A 150 -1.88 -0.97 16.45
N ILE A 151 -1.54 -0.67 15.19
CA ILE A 151 -2.47 -0.79 14.06
C ILE A 151 -2.89 -2.25 13.85
N ARG A 152 -1.94 -3.19 13.92
CA ARG A 152 -2.22 -4.63 13.88
C ARG A 152 -3.16 -5.08 14.99
N GLY A 153 -2.93 -4.57 16.21
CA GLY A 153 -3.70 -4.92 17.42
C GLY A 153 -5.07 -4.24 17.52
N ASP A 154 -5.36 -3.23 16.69
CA ASP A 154 -6.61 -2.47 16.79
C ASP A 154 -7.81 -3.28 16.24
N PRO A 155 -8.80 -3.60 17.07
CA PRO A 155 -9.96 -4.38 16.64
C PRO A 155 -10.80 -3.68 15.56
N ALA A 156 -10.72 -2.35 15.43
CA ALA A 156 -11.41 -1.62 14.37
C ALA A 156 -10.82 -1.89 12.97
N HIS A 157 -9.55 -2.31 12.89
CA HIS A 157 -8.94 -2.80 11.65
C HIS A 157 -9.32 -4.25 11.35
N GLN A 158 -9.47 -5.08 12.39
CA GLN A 158 -9.80 -6.50 12.26
C GLN A 158 -11.30 -6.75 11.96
N ALA A 159 -12.18 -5.86 12.41
CA ALA A 159 -13.62 -6.00 12.24
C ALA A 159 -14.16 -5.48 10.90
N ARG A 160 -13.37 -4.72 10.14
CA ARG A 160 -13.80 -4.21 8.83
C ARG A 160 -13.55 -5.27 7.78
N SER A 161 -14.63 -5.75 7.16
CA SER A 161 -14.52 -6.61 6.00
C SER A 161 -13.62 -5.96 4.95
N VAL A 162 -12.82 -6.78 4.30
CA VAL A 162 -11.78 -6.46 3.32
C VAL A 162 -12.31 -5.55 2.19
N GLU A 163 -13.62 -5.60 1.91
CA GLU A 163 -14.31 -4.78 0.90
C GLU A 163 -15.29 -3.71 1.45
N GLN A 164 -15.24 -3.29 2.72
CA GLN A 164 -15.99 -2.11 3.22
C GLN A 164 -15.45 -0.77 2.67
N SER A 165 -15.01 -0.75 1.42
CA SER A 165 -14.39 0.37 0.71
C SER A 165 -15.40 1.38 0.15
N GLN A 166 -16.70 1.22 0.41
CA GLN A 166 -17.74 2.13 -0.08
C GLN A 166 -18.71 2.59 1.01
N VAL A 167 -18.23 2.79 2.24
CA VAL A 167 -18.95 3.69 3.15
C VAL A 167 -19.03 5.06 2.45
N PRO A 168 -20.21 5.73 2.40
CA PRO A 168 -20.39 6.93 1.59
C PRO A 168 -19.27 7.93 1.89
N ARG A 169 -18.77 8.62 0.85
CA ARG A 169 -17.89 9.80 0.97
C ARG A 169 -18.41 10.89 1.96
N HIS A 170 -19.63 10.72 2.47
CA HIS A 170 -20.33 11.58 3.41
C HIS A 170 -20.43 11.02 4.85
N ALA A 171 -19.89 9.84 5.15
CA ALA A 171 -19.65 9.43 6.53
C ALA A 171 -18.36 10.10 7.01
N ASP A 172 -18.49 11.39 7.31
CA ASP A 172 -17.64 12.20 8.17
C ASP A 172 -16.13 11.94 8.08
N PHE A 173 -15.43 12.89 7.45
CA PHE A 173 -14.04 13.22 7.75
C PHE A 173 -13.77 13.44 9.27
N ASP A 174 -14.84 13.55 10.08
CA ASP A 174 -14.85 13.76 11.53
C ASP A 174 -14.72 12.48 12.38
N LYS A 175 -14.69 11.28 11.78
CA LYS A 175 -14.32 10.04 12.48
C LYS A 175 -12.92 9.62 12.08
N LEU A 176 -11.95 10.11 12.86
CA LEU A 176 -10.54 9.76 12.87
C LEU A 176 -10.34 8.28 12.44
N TYR A 177 -9.64 8.04 11.33
CA TYR A 177 -9.32 6.67 10.92
C TYR A 177 -8.55 6.00 12.07
N PRO A 178 -8.69 4.70 12.36
CA PRO A 178 -8.07 4.13 13.56
C PRO A 178 -6.56 4.39 13.61
N SER A 179 -5.88 4.36 12.45
CA SER A 179 -4.48 4.77 12.31
C SER A 179 -4.21 6.22 12.75
N ASP A 180 -5.07 7.19 12.42
CA ASP A 180 -4.86 8.58 12.84
C ASP A 180 -4.94 8.75 14.37
N ARG A 181 -5.83 7.99 15.02
CA ARG A 181 -5.93 7.96 16.50
C ARG A 181 -4.68 7.39 17.13
N ILE A 182 -4.13 6.34 16.53
CA ILE A 182 -2.91 5.69 16.98
C ILE A 182 -1.73 6.66 16.79
N VAL A 183 -1.56 7.22 15.59
CA VAL A 183 -0.54 8.24 15.30
C VAL A 183 -0.62 9.39 16.31
N PHE A 184 -1.81 9.97 16.52
CA PHE A 184 -1.98 11.07 17.46
C PHE A 184 -1.63 10.71 18.91
N ARG A 185 -1.82 9.44 19.32
CA ARG A 185 -1.44 8.97 20.66
C ARG A 185 0.08 8.91 20.83
N HIS A 186 0.79 8.51 19.78
CA HIS A 186 2.25 8.38 19.79
C HIS A 186 2.95 9.72 19.54
N ASP A 187 2.40 10.55 18.67
CA ASP A 187 2.94 11.86 18.32
C ASP A 187 1.79 12.85 17.99
N PRO A 188 1.35 13.66 18.97
CA PRO A 188 0.33 14.67 18.78
C PRO A 188 0.73 15.82 17.84
N ASP A 189 2.04 16.06 17.68
CA ASP A 189 2.59 17.20 16.94
C ASP A 189 3.00 16.84 15.51
N ALA A 190 3.05 15.55 15.15
CA ALA A 190 3.38 15.04 13.81
C ALA A 190 2.70 15.81 12.66
N VAL A 191 1.41 16.15 12.80
CA VAL A 191 0.67 16.92 11.79
C VAL A 191 1.17 18.36 11.69
N ARG A 192 1.47 18.99 12.83
CA ARG A 192 1.97 20.38 12.89
C ARG A 192 3.37 20.45 12.30
N GLU A 193 4.24 19.52 12.68
CA GLU A 193 5.61 19.43 12.18
C GLU A 193 5.62 19.17 10.68
N ARG A 194 4.83 18.21 10.18
CA ARG A 194 4.72 17.95 8.73
C ARG A 194 4.22 19.17 7.97
N ARG A 195 3.24 19.89 8.53
CA ARG A 195 2.73 21.12 7.92
C ARG A 195 3.79 22.21 7.88
N GLN A 196 4.58 22.36 8.96
CA GLN A 196 5.68 23.31 9.02
C GLN A 196 6.75 22.95 7.98
N GLN A 197 7.17 21.69 7.92
CA GLN A 197 8.09 21.19 6.90
C GLN A 197 7.57 21.46 5.49
N ALA A 198 6.30 21.16 5.20
CA ALA A 198 5.70 21.43 3.89
C ALA A 198 5.63 22.93 3.54
N LEU A 199 5.56 23.82 4.53
CA LEU A 199 5.68 25.27 4.32
C LEU A 199 7.14 25.67 4.07
N ASP A 200 8.08 25.03 4.75
CA ASP A 200 9.51 25.29 4.62
C ASP A 200 10.07 24.79 3.28
N ASP A 201 9.61 23.64 2.80
CA ASP A 201 9.94 23.05 1.49
C ASP A 201 9.49 23.95 0.31
N ARG A 202 8.49 24.81 0.54
CA ARG A 202 7.99 25.78 -0.46
C ARG A 202 8.80 27.07 -0.51
N ARG A 203 9.82 27.24 0.34
CA ARG A 203 10.63 28.46 0.38
C ARG A 203 11.68 28.43 -0.72
N MET A 204 11.78 29.55 -1.44
CA MET A 204 12.89 29.82 -2.35
C MET A 204 14.06 30.39 -1.53
N TRP A 205 15.20 29.71 -1.54
CA TRP A 205 16.43 30.22 -0.95
C TRP A 205 17.25 30.96 -2.01
N THR A 206 17.53 32.24 -1.76
CA THR A 206 18.49 33.00 -2.56
C THR A 206 19.77 33.16 -1.75
N HIS A 207 20.88 32.66 -2.29
CA HIS A 207 22.21 32.93 -1.77
C HIS A 207 22.83 34.06 -2.59
N PRO A 208 23.39 35.12 -1.95
CA PRO A 208 24.18 36.11 -2.66
C PRO A 208 25.38 35.42 -3.31
N ARG A 209 25.60 35.69 -4.59
CA ARG A 209 26.83 35.29 -5.28
C ARG A 209 27.94 36.24 -4.85
N GLU A 210 29.12 35.72 -4.51
CA GLU A 210 30.24 36.53 -4.01
C GLU A 210 30.79 37.54 -5.04
N ASP A 211 30.46 37.38 -6.32
CA ASP A 211 31.03 38.10 -7.45
C ASP A 211 30.21 39.29 -7.96
N GLY A 212 29.00 39.54 -7.45
CA GLY A 212 28.26 40.79 -7.72
C GLY A 212 28.01 41.13 -9.20
N THR A 213 28.09 40.14 -10.10
CA THR A 213 27.78 40.26 -11.54
C THR A 213 26.51 39.54 -11.94
#